data_AF-A0A5C0ZL69-F1
#
_entry.id   AF-A0A5C0ZL69-F1
#
_cell.length_a   1.000
_cell.length_b   1.000
_cell.length_c   1.000
_cell.angle_alpha   90.00
_cell.angle_beta   90.00
_cell.angle_gamma   90.00
#
_symmetry.space_group_name_H-M   'P 1'
#
loop_
_entity.id
_entity.type
_entity.pdbx_description
1 polymer ?
#
loop_
_entity_poly.entity_id
_entity_poly.type
_entity_poly.pdbx_seq_one_letter_code
_entity_poly.pdbx_strand_id
1 'polypeptide(L)'
;MKTRYKSLLFFFAALQLAACDEPLEYFNVNDGDDVLTGKSKYVVTATPVGTQGVADYLLLADDLENGMITTQGNGIEQDGSYRYYVTHRNRFFSLLYGQGNPGAVTTYRLDSLGKLVKVSDFKSETVQVFAPAQNDILLMKVPRSGNEFSQMYRVDARQYRVVGEEQVNIVQLAGNGERAHFTWATQVGNKIYAPYMSIKGCCGDAFGTAFPDSSWVAVLSYPELKVEKVIRDNRTSYIGDYFLNGLVETELGEVYAFSPAAATNNSQLTTTNPSAIVRINRTTEEFDQNYFFNVEEVSGGYHIAAWTYLGENKFILTLYAEPNSTDGQARKFAIADVSNKSFKWVTGTPEDITSVTTINNFVPLDGIRGYIGITTASEGSFVYVFDANLATAKKGLKVEGGTITAIHKLNY
;
A
#
# COMPACT_ATOMS: atom_id res chain seq x y z
N MET A 1 -25.27 -16.05 -85.01
CA MET A 1 -24.91 -17.42 -84.57
C MET A 1 -23.79 -17.32 -83.55
N LYS A 2 -23.96 -17.94 -82.37
CA LYS A 2 -23.07 -17.97 -81.17
C LYS A 2 -23.06 -16.73 -80.26
N THR A 3 -24.15 -16.64 -79.50
CA THR A 3 -24.36 -16.00 -78.20
C THR A 3 -23.27 -16.40 -77.20
N ARG A 4 -22.64 -15.46 -76.50
CA ARG A 4 -21.80 -15.74 -75.32
C ARG A 4 -22.52 -15.30 -74.04
N TYR A 5 -22.63 -16.24 -73.13
CA TYR A 5 -23.31 -16.17 -71.84
C TYR A 5 -22.69 -15.10 -70.93
N LYS A 6 -23.53 -14.26 -70.32
CA LYS A 6 -23.15 -13.40 -69.20
C LYS A 6 -23.07 -14.26 -67.93
N SER A 7 -21.91 -14.27 -67.29
CA SER A 7 -21.71 -14.87 -65.96
C SER A 7 -22.57 -14.17 -64.91
N LEU A 8 -23.33 -14.95 -64.13
CA LEU A 8 -23.92 -14.53 -62.88
C LEU A 8 -22.79 -14.29 -61.86
N LEU A 9 -22.62 -13.04 -61.40
CA LEU A 9 -21.87 -12.75 -60.18
C LEU A 9 -22.77 -13.02 -58.98
N PHE A 10 -22.38 -13.95 -58.12
CA PHE A 10 -22.91 -14.08 -56.77
C PHE A 10 -22.36 -12.94 -55.90
N PHE A 11 -23.23 -12.04 -55.44
CA PHE A 11 -22.92 -11.03 -54.44
C PHE A 11 -22.86 -11.71 -53.07
N PHE A 12 -21.65 -11.94 -52.55
CA PHE A 12 -21.45 -12.28 -51.13
C PHE A 12 -21.48 -10.97 -50.34
N ALA A 13 -22.59 -10.71 -49.65
CA ALA A 13 -22.69 -9.62 -48.70
C ALA A 13 -21.83 -9.96 -47.47
N ALA A 14 -20.67 -9.32 -47.34
CA ALA A 14 -19.90 -9.35 -46.11
C ALA A 14 -20.62 -8.50 -45.05
N LEU A 15 -21.31 -9.14 -44.11
CA LEU A 15 -21.71 -8.48 -42.87
C LEU A 15 -20.43 -8.18 -42.08
N GLN A 16 -20.02 -6.91 -42.08
CA GLN A 16 -19.09 -6.41 -41.08
C GLN A 16 -19.85 -6.21 -39.77
N LEU A 17 -19.72 -7.17 -38.86
CA LEU A 17 -20.05 -6.96 -37.45
C LEU A 17 -18.95 -6.08 -36.86
N ALA A 18 -19.12 -4.76 -36.94
CA ALA A 18 -18.44 -3.84 -36.05
C ALA A 18 -19.05 -4.05 -34.66
N ALA A 19 -18.41 -4.89 -33.85
CA ALA A 19 -18.61 -4.89 -32.40
C ALA A 19 -17.96 -3.60 -31.87
N CYS A 20 -18.70 -2.50 -31.94
CA CYS A 20 -18.45 -1.40 -31.02
C CYS A 20 -18.82 -1.94 -29.64
N ASP A 21 -17.83 -2.07 -28.75
CA ASP A 21 -18.11 -2.20 -27.33
C ASP A 21 -19.07 -1.06 -26.94
N GLU A 22 -20.15 -1.39 -26.23
CA GLU A 22 -21.04 -0.36 -25.70
C GLU A 22 -20.20 0.58 -24.82
N PRO A 23 -20.33 1.91 -24.98
CA PRO A 23 -19.71 2.84 -24.05
C PRO A 23 -20.16 2.48 -22.64
N LEU A 24 -19.21 2.29 -21.71
CA LEU A 24 -19.51 2.03 -20.31
C LEU A 24 -20.51 3.08 -19.82
N GLU A 25 -21.72 2.66 -19.44
CA GLU A 25 -22.73 3.58 -18.93
C GLU A 25 -22.19 4.27 -17.68
N TYR A 26 -21.96 5.57 -17.80
CA TYR A 26 -21.47 6.40 -16.71
C TYR A 26 -22.64 6.68 -15.75
N PHE A 27 -22.78 5.87 -14.71
CA PHE A 27 -23.58 6.29 -13.56
C PHE A 27 -22.88 7.49 -12.92
N ASN A 28 -23.49 8.68 -13.03
CA ASN A 28 -23.14 9.78 -12.16
C ASN A 28 -23.56 9.38 -10.74
N VAL A 29 -22.63 8.83 -9.97
CA VAL A 29 -22.86 8.62 -8.53
C VAL A 29 -22.96 10.01 -7.92
N ASN A 30 -24.17 10.38 -7.46
CA ASN A 30 -24.37 11.63 -6.73
C ASN A 30 -23.77 11.47 -5.32
N ASP A 31 -22.45 11.54 -5.25
CA ASP A 31 -21.66 11.39 -4.05
C ASP A 31 -21.17 12.76 -3.59
N GLY A 32 -22.12 13.62 -3.21
CA GLY A 32 -21.85 14.88 -2.52
C GLY A 32 -21.28 14.64 -1.11
N ASP A 33 -20.70 15.69 -0.53
CA ASP A 33 -20.48 15.67 0.92
C ASP A 33 -21.84 15.80 1.60
N ASP A 34 -22.29 14.74 2.27
CA ASP A 34 -23.35 14.90 3.25
C ASP A 34 -22.89 15.94 4.29
N VAL A 35 -23.81 16.71 4.84
CA VAL A 35 -23.50 17.61 5.96
C VAL A 35 -23.00 16.75 7.11
N LEU A 36 -21.68 16.78 7.34
CA LEU A 36 -21.05 16.01 8.40
C LEU A 36 -21.64 16.43 9.75
N THR A 37 -22.04 15.47 10.56
CA THR A 37 -22.49 15.69 11.94
C THR A 37 -21.35 16.10 12.87
N GLY A 38 -20.10 16.00 12.42
CA GLY A 38 -18.90 16.21 13.21
C GLY A 38 -18.48 14.97 14.00
N LYS A 39 -19.08 13.81 13.71
CA LYS A 39 -18.77 12.53 14.34
C LYS A 39 -17.93 11.67 13.40
N SER A 40 -17.37 10.60 13.95
CA SER A 40 -16.58 9.63 13.20
C SER A 40 -16.78 8.21 13.73
N LYS A 41 -16.51 7.21 12.89
CA LYS A 41 -16.32 5.83 13.30
C LYS A 41 -15.04 5.28 12.69
N TYR A 42 -14.54 4.21 13.31
CA TYR A 42 -13.45 3.42 12.79
C TYR A 42 -13.98 2.23 12.01
N VAL A 43 -13.44 2.00 10.83
CA VAL A 43 -13.62 0.78 10.05
C VAL A 43 -12.41 -0.12 10.36
N VAL A 44 -12.64 -1.20 11.09
CA VAL A 44 -11.64 -2.21 11.42
C VAL A 44 -11.91 -3.42 10.54
N THR A 45 -10.95 -3.80 9.72
CA THR A 45 -11.06 -5.00 8.88
C THR A 45 -10.43 -6.19 9.57
N ALA A 46 -11.11 -7.33 9.55
CA ALA A 46 -10.64 -8.53 10.20
C ALA A 46 -10.86 -9.78 9.36
N THR A 47 -9.79 -10.54 9.16
CA THR A 47 -9.83 -11.86 8.54
C THR A 47 -10.35 -12.89 9.55
N PRO A 48 -11.45 -13.61 9.29
CA PRO A 48 -12.04 -14.54 10.25
C PRO A 48 -11.11 -15.74 10.57
N VAL A 49 -11.14 -16.21 11.82
CA VAL A 49 -10.42 -17.42 12.24
C VAL A 49 -11.25 -18.66 11.89
N GLY A 50 -10.67 -19.61 11.14
CA GLY A 50 -11.20 -20.96 11.02
C GLY A 50 -12.16 -21.26 9.86
N THR A 51 -12.35 -20.35 8.89
CA THR A 51 -13.15 -20.61 7.67
C THR A 51 -12.27 -20.82 6.43
N GLN A 52 -12.63 -21.80 5.60
CA GLN A 52 -12.10 -21.93 4.23
C GLN A 52 -12.83 -20.94 3.32
N GLY A 53 -12.13 -19.92 2.82
CA GLY A 53 -12.72 -18.77 2.12
C GLY A 53 -12.57 -17.51 2.98
N VAL A 54 -11.49 -16.77 2.77
CA VAL A 54 -10.90 -15.81 3.72
C VAL A 54 -11.42 -14.39 3.46
N ALA A 55 -12.74 -14.23 3.42
CA ALA A 55 -13.33 -12.91 3.25
C ALA A 55 -13.17 -12.10 4.54
N ASP A 56 -12.54 -10.94 4.44
CA ASP A 56 -12.49 -9.99 5.55
C ASP A 56 -13.87 -9.46 5.91
N TYR A 57 -14.07 -9.16 7.18
CA TYR A 57 -15.24 -8.45 7.69
C TYR A 57 -14.91 -6.98 7.90
N LEU A 58 -15.76 -6.06 7.43
CA LEU A 58 -15.69 -4.65 7.79
C LEU A 58 -16.50 -4.41 9.07
N LEU A 59 -15.81 -4.16 10.18
CA LEU A 59 -16.41 -3.91 11.48
C LEU A 59 -16.38 -2.41 11.80
N LEU A 60 -17.44 -1.90 12.44
CA LEU A 60 -17.48 -0.52 12.92
C LEU A 60 -17.17 -0.46 14.42
N ALA A 61 -16.31 0.48 14.81
CA ALA A 61 -16.02 0.79 16.21
C ALA A 61 -16.13 2.29 16.47
N ASP A 62 -16.59 2.67 17.66
CA ASP A 62 -16.65 4.06 18.12
C ASP A 62 -15.35 4.49 18.84
N ASP A 63 -14.63 3.53 19.43
CA ASP A 63 -13.39 3.72 20.18
C ASP A 63 -12.37 2.63 19.80
N LEU A 64 -11.09 2.99 19.70
CA LEU A 64 -9.96 2.08 19.46
C LEU A 64 -9.17 1.78 20.74
N GLU A 65 -9.38 2.52 21.83
CA GLU A 65 -8.65 2.38 23.09
C GLU A 65 -9.34 1.46 24.09
N ASN A 66 -10.64 1.16 23.91
CA ASN A 66 -11.41 0.37 24.87
C ASN A 66 -12.48 -0.49 24.17
N GLY A 67 -12.98 -1.48 24.90
CA GLY A 67 -14.13 -2.28 24.48
C GLY A 67 -13.77 -3.48 23.62
N MET A 68 -14.76 -4.00 22.91
CA MET A 68 -14.65 -5.20 22.10
C MET A 68 -15.62 -5.14 20.91
N ILE A 69 -15.16 -5.61 19.76
CA ILE A 69 -15.98 -5.92 18.58
C ILE A 69 -15.75 -7.37 18.17
N THR A 70 -16.73 -7.97 17.47
CA THR A 70 -16.66 -9.37 17.01
C THR A 70 -17.05 -9.48 15.55
N THR A 71 -16.47 -10.45 14.83
CA THR A 71 -16.91 -10.86 13.48
C THR A 71 -18.19 -11.70 13.51
N GLN A 72 -18.57 -12.26 14.66
CA GLN A 72 -19.75 -13.11 14.77
C GLN A 72 -21.04 -12.29 14.66
N GLY A 73 -21.80 -12.50 13.58
CA GLY A 73 -23.10 -11.85 13.36
C GLY A 73 -23.02 -10.33 13.20
N ASN A 74 -21.84 -9.79 12.91
CA ASN A 74 -21.58 -8.35 12.86
C ASN A 74 -20.60 -8.00 11.73
N GLY A 75 -20.73 -6.79 11.19
CA GLY A 75 -19.93 -6.30 10.08
C GLY A 75 -20.48 -6.64 8.69
N ILE A 76 -19.76 -6.17 7.67
CA ILE A 76 -20.04 -6.46 6.27
C ILE A 76 -18.96 -7.42 5.76
N GLU A 77 -19.35 -8.67 5.52
CA GLU A 77 -18.49 -9.65 4.87
C GLU A 77 -18.14 -9.18 3.45
N GLN A 78 -16.85 -9.15 3.14
CA GLN A 78 -16.36 -8.79 1.81
C GLN A 78 -16.42 -9.98 0.86
N ASP A 79 -16.36 -9.72 -0.45
CA ASP A 79 -16.28 -10.77 -1.46
C ASP A 79 -14.81 -11.06 -1.82
N GLY A 80 -14.37 -12.31 -1.69
CA GLY A 80 -13.01 -12.76 -2.04
C GLY A 80 -11.97 -12.68 -0.91
N SER A 81 -10.90 -13.47 -1.06
CA SER A 81 -9.98 -13.85 0.03
C SER A 81 -8.77 -12.94 0.29
N TYR A 82 -8.56 -11.90 -0.53
CA TYR A 82 -7.40 -11.02 -0.42
C TYR A 82 -7.81 -9.60 -0.80
N ARG A 83 -7.94 -8.73 0.20
CA ARG A 83 -8.32 -7.34 -0.01
C ARG A 83 -7.30 -6.40 0.60
N TYR A 84 -7.09 -5.29 -0.10
CA TYR A 84 -6.35 -4.15 0.41
C TYR A 84 -7.33 -3.00 0.64
N TYR A 85 -7.00 -2.14 1.59
CA TYR A 85 -7.87 -1.06 2.00
C TYR A 85 -7.14 0.26 1.92
N VAL A 86 -7.84 1.29 1.46
CA VAL A 86 -7.34 2.66 1.47
C VAL A 86 -8.50 3.59 1.74
N THR A 87 -8.25 4.62 2.54
CA THR A 87 -9.23 5.70 2.72
C THR A 87 -8.72 6.94 2.01
N HIS A 88 -9.58 7.56 1.22
CA HIS A 88 -9.28 8.83 0.58
C HIS A 88 -10.54 9.67 0.46
N ARG A 89 -10.44 10.98 0.64
CA ARG A 89 -11.58 11.93 0.55
C ARG A 89 -12.83 11.49 1.32
N ASN A 90 -12.64 10.95 2.53
CA ASN A 90 -13.69 10.41 3.39
C ASN A 90 -14.50 9.26 2.76
N ARG A 91 -13.85 8.44 1.93
CA ARG A 91 -14.40 7.21 1.35
C ARG A 91 -13.45 6.06 1.63
N PHE A 92 -14.01 4.91 1.96
CA PHE A 92 -13.28 3.69 2.25
C PHE A 92 -13.33 2.76 1.03
N PHE A 93 -12.18 2.46 0.46
CA PHE A 93 -12.04 1.64 -0.72
C PHE A 93 -11.51 0.27 -0.33
N SER A 94 -12.18 -0.76 -0.82
CA SER A 94 -11.78 -2.14 -0.69
C SER A 94 -11.41 -2.69 -2.05
N LEU A 95 -10.15 -3.07 -2.21
CA LEU A 95 -9.52 -3.48 -3.46
C LEU A 95 -9.28 -5.00 -3.42
N LEU A 96 -10.03 -5.77 -4.22
CA LEU A 96 -9.81 -7.21 -4.34
C LEU A 96 -8.54 -7.51 -5.14
N TYR A 97 -7.63 -8.28 -4.55
CA TYR A 97 -6.49 -8.87 -5.26
C TYR A 97 -6.95 -10.12 -6.02
N GLY A 98 -7.32 -9.95 -7.29
CA GLY A 98 -7.78 -10.99 -8.21
C GLY A 98 -6.68 -11.91 -8.76
N GLN A 99 -5.51 -11.97 -8.10
CA GLN A 99 -4.39 -12.86 -8.44
C GLN A 99 -3.98 -12.85 -9.92
N GLY A 100 -3.97 -11.67 -10.53
CA GLY A 100 -3.59 -11.44 -11.93
C GLY A 100 -4.78 -11.12 -12.86
N ASN A 101 -6.00 -11.45 -12.45
CA ASN A 101 -7.24 -11.03 -13.11
C ASN A 101 -7.74 -9.70 -12.54
N PRO A 102 -8.61 -8.95 -13.25
CA PRO A 102 -9.28 -7.80 -12.67
C PRO A 102 -10.02 -8.13 -11.37
N GLY A 103 -9.92 -7.26 -10.39
CA GLY A 103 -10.57 -7.35 -9.09
C GLY A 103 -11.63 -6.27 -8.89
N ALA A 104 -12.57 -6.51 -7.98
CA ALA A 104 -13.55 -5.50 -7.57
C ALA A 104 -12.89 -4.38 -6.76
N VAL A 105 -13.31 -3.15 -7.02
CA VAL A 105 -13.05 -1.95 -6.23
C VAL A 105 -14.39 -1.53 -5.65
N THR A 106 -14.63 -1.95 -4.41
CA THR A 106 -15.87 -1.66 -3.69
C THR A 106 -15.65 -0.46 -2.77
N THR A 107 -16.46 0.58 -2.92
CA THR A 107 -16.34 1.80 -2.13
C THR A 107 -17.50 1.96 -1.16
N TYR A 108 -17.17 2.42 0.04
CA TYR A 108 -18.11 2.66 1.13
C TYR A 108 -17.96 4.07 1.69
N ARG A 109 -19.03 4.56 2.32
CA ARG A 109 -19.03 5.75 3.18
C ARG A 109 -19.91 5.51 4.39
N LEU A 110 -19.81 6.40 5.38
CA LEU A 110 -20.82 6.46 6.44
C LEU A 110 -22.00 7.31 5.97
N ASP A 111 -23.23 6.90 6.33
CA ASP A 111 -24.42 7.76 6.25
C ASP A 111 -24.55 8.67 7.48
N SER A 112 -25.54 9.57 7.49
CA SER A 112 -25.78 10.51 8.60
C SER A 112 -26.05 9.86 9.97
N LEU A 113 -26.35 8.55 10.01
CA LEU A 113 -26.55 7.77 11.23
C LEU A 113 -25.28 6.99 11.64
N GLY A 114 -24.20 7.11 10.88
CA GLY A 114 -22.94 6.41 11.12
C GLY A 114 -22.97 4.96 10.67
N LYS A 115 -23.88 4.56 9.77
CA LYS A 115 -23.87 3.22 9.17
C LYS A 115 -23.00 3.20 7.92
N LEU A 116 -22.19 2.15 7.77
CA LEU A 116 -21.38 1.94 6.57
C LEU A 116 -22.29 1.49 5.42
N VAL A 117 -22.29 2.24 4.32
CA VAL A 117 -23.10 1.98 3.12
C VAL A 117 -22.21 1.89 1.89
N LYS A 118 -22.49 0.91 1.03
CA LYS A 118 -21.81 0.76 -0.27
C LYS A 118 -22.28 1.87 -1.21
N VAL A 119 -21.34 2.55 -1.87
CA VAL A 119 -21.64 3.64 -2.83
C VAL A 119 -21.21 3.33 -4.26
N SER A 120 -20.22 2.45 -4.43
CA SER A 120 -19.78 2.01 -5.76
C SER A 120 -19.19 0.60 -5.69
N ASP A 121 -19.23 -0.09 -6.82
CA ASP A 121 -18.60 -1.39 -7.04
C ASP A 121 -18.27 -1.50 -8.54
N PHE A 122 -16.99 -1.37 -8.89
CA PHE A 122 -16.52 -1.50 -10.27
C PHE A 122 -15.31 -2.42 -10.35
N LYS A 123 -14.89 -2.83 -11.54
CA LYS A 123 -13.71 -3.68 -11.72
C LYS A 123 -12.52 -2.85 -12.17
N SER A 124 -11.36 -3.13 -11.58
CA SER A 124 -10.06 -2.59 -11.99
C SER A 124 -9.08 -3.74 -12.12
N GLU A 125 -7.98 -3.52 -12.83
CA GLU A 125 -6.84 -4.43 -12.78
C GLU A 125 -6.37 -4.67 -11.35
N THR A 126 -5.91 -5.89 -11.07
CA THR A 126 -5.30 -6.23 -9.78
C THR A 126 -3.96 -5.52 -9.63
N VAL A 127 -3.76 -4.87 -8.49
CA VAL A 127 -2.61 -3.99 -8.27
C VAL A 127 -1.78 -4.36 -7.05
N GLN A 128 -0.52 -3.93 -7.12
CA GLN A 128 0.52 -4.04 -6.12
C GLN A 128 0.64 -2.76 -5.28
N VAL A 129 0.47 -1.62 -5.94
CA VAL A 129 0.59 -0.29 -5.35
C VAL A 129 -0.80 0.33 -5.34
N PHE A 130 -1.21 0.87 -4.20
CA PHE A 130 -2.50 1.55 -4.02
C PHE A 130 -2.32 2.70 -3.04
N ALA A 131 -2.21 3.93 -3.55
CA ALA A 131 -1.90 5.09 -2.72
C ALA A 131 -2.82 6.28 -3.06
N PRO A 132 -3.27 7.06 -2.07
CA PRO A 132 -3.89 8.35 -2.32
C PRO A 132 -2.93 9.29 -3.07
N ALA A 133 -3.45 10.01 -4.07
CA ALA A 133 -2.71 11.02 -4.81
C ALA A 133 -3.67 12.11 -5.30
N GLN A 134 -3.55 13.32 -4.74
CA GLN A 134 -4.41 14.48 -4.99
C GLN A 134 -5.90 14.09 -4.86
N ASN A 135 -6.63 14.06 -5.97
CA ASN A 135 -8.05 13.71 -6.00
C ASN A 135 -8.30 12.21 -6.23
N ASP A 136 -7.26 11.45 -6.53
CA ASP A 136 -7.34 10.08 -7.03
C ASP A 136 -6.77 9.07 -6.02
N ILE A 137 -7.02 7.80 -6.30
CA ILE A 137 -6.23 6.68 -5.82
C ILE A 137 -5.40 6.20 -7.00
N LEU A 138 -4.09 6.21 -6.83
CA LEU A 138 -3.14 5.68 -7.79
C LEU A 138 -2.99 4.18 -7.57
N LEU A 139 -3.26 3.40 -8.62
CA LEU A 139 -3.12 1.96 -8.64
C LEU A 139 -2.02 1.56 -9.62
N MET A 140 -1.11 0.65 -9.25
CA MET A 140 -0.10 0.12 -10.20
C MET A 140 -0.09 -1.41 -10.23
N LYS A 141 -0.23 -1.98 -11.43
CA LYS A 141 -0.03 -3.41 -11.70
C LYS A 141 1.41 -3.62 -12.17
N VAL A 142 2.21 -4.28 -11.34
CA VAL A 142 3.66 -4.42 -11.54
C VAL A 142 4.01 -5.89 -11.84
N PRO A 143 4.33 -6.25 -13.10
CA PRO A 143 4.68 -7.62 -13.44
C PRO A 143 5.98 -8.08 -12.77
N ARG A 144 5.91 -9.20 -12.04
CA ARG A 144 7.08 -9.84 -11.43
C ARG A 144 7.99 -10.52 -12.46
N SER A 145 7.43 -11.01 -13.56
CA SER A 145 8.13 -11.72 -14.63
C SER A 145 7.36 -11.56 -15.96
N GLY A 146 7.97 -11.99 -17.07
CA GLY A 146 7.33 -11.91 -18.38
C GLY A 146 7.17 -10.47 -18.83
N ASN A 147 5.92 -9.98 -18.89
CA ASN A 147 5.59 -8.63 -19.34
C ASN A 147 6.52 -7.58 -18.72
N GLU A 148 7.02 -6.68 -19.56
CA GLU A 148 7.96 -5.61 -19.18
C GLU A 148 7.27 -4.29 -18.89
N PHE A 149 5.95 -4.19 -19.07
CA PHE A 149 5.21 -2.96 -18.84
C PHE A 149 4.41 -3.03 -17.54
N SER A 150 4.70 -2.11 -16.62
CA SER A 150 3.83 -1.84 -15.48
C SER A 150 2.72 -0.90 -15.91
N GLN A 151 1.48 -1.24 -15.57
CA GLN A 151 0.31 -0.40 -15.86
C GLN A 151 -0.03 0.44 -14.63
N MET A 152 -0.39 1.70 -14.84
CA MET A 152 -0.72 2.67 -13.80
C MET A 152 -2.08 3.28 -14.09
N TYR A 153 -2.92 3.37 -13.06
CA TYR A 153 -4.29 3.85 -13.17
C TYR A 153 -4.54 4.93 -12.13
N ARG A 154 -5.23 6.00 -12.52
CA ARG A 154 -5.81 6.98 -11.60
C ARG A 154 -7.30 6.70 -11.47
N VAL A 155 -7.74 6.35 -10.26
CA VAL A 155 -9.15 6.20 -9.93
C VAL A 155 -9.61 7.44 -9.18
N ASP A 156 -10.54 8.20 -9.75
CA ASP A 156 -11.08 9.38 -9.07
C ASP A 156 -11.86 8.94 -7.83
N ALA A 157 -11.50 9.49 -6.67
CA ALA A 157 -12.03 9.04 -5.38
C ALA A 157 -13.48 9.46 -5.11
N ARG A 158 -14.12 10.19 -6.02
CA ARG A 158 -15.53 10.64 -5.92
C ARG A 158 -16.37 10.27 -7.14
N GLN A 159 -15.75 10.09 -8.31
CA GLN A 159 -16.42 9.56 -9.50
C GLN A 159 -16.39 8.03 -9.55
N TYR A 160 -15.54 7.38 -8.75
CA TYR A 160 -15.44 5.93 -8.63
C TYR A 160 -15.19 5.21 -9.94
N ARG A 161 -14.28 5.77 -10.75
CA ARG A 161 -13.90 5.23 -12.06
C ARG A 161 -12.47 5.59 -12.38
N VAL A 162 -11.88 4.84 -13.30
CA VAL A 162 -10.59 5.19 -13.89
C VAL A 162 -10.76 6.48 -14.70
N VAL A 163 -9.91 7.47 -14.43
CA VAL A 163 -9.87 8.79 -15.09
C VAL A 163 -8.54 9.07 -15.79
N GLY A 164 -7.60 8.13 -15.73
CA GLY A 164 -6.32 8.20 -16.43
C GLY A 164 -5.56 6.89 -16.33
N GLU A 165 -4.82 6.58 -17.39
CA GLU A 165 -3.99 5.39 -17.50
C GLU A 165 -2.66 5.75 -18.15
N GLU A 166 -1.59 5.09 -17.73
CA GLU A 166 -0.27 5.19 -18.34
C GLU A 166 0.48 3.87 -18.11
N GLN A 167 1.53 3.63 -18.89
CA GLN A 167 2.40 2.47 -18.70
C GLN A 167 3.88 2.85 -18.76
N VAL A 168 4.71 2.07 -18.07
CA VAL A 168 6.16 2.24 -18.08
C VAL A 168 6.84 0.90 -18.35
N ASN A 169 7.81 0.89 -19.27
CA ASN A 169 8.68 -0.27 -19.44
C ASN A 169 9.65 -0.35 -18.25
N ILE A 170 9.41 -1.30 -17.34
CA ILE A 170 10.15 -1.44 -16.09
C ILE A 170 11.54 -2.05 -16.25
N VAL A 171 11.83 -2.74 -17.36
CA VAL A 171 13.18 -3.22 -17.69
C VAL A 171 14.05 -2.06 -18.17
N GLN A 172 13.52 -1.23 -19.07
CA GLN A 172 14.18 -0.02 -19.53
C GLN A 172 14.36 1.00 -18.39
N LEU A 173 13.36 1.13 -17.51
CA LEU A 173 13.44 2.01 -16.34
C LEU A 173 14.58 1.62 -15.40
N ALA A 174 14.72 0.32 -15.09
CA ALA A 174 15.81 -0.17 -14.27
C ALA A 174 17.17 0.06 -14.97
N GLY A 175 17.23 -0.26 -16.26
CA GLY A 175 18.37 0.04 -17.14
C GLY A 175 19.63 -0.77 -16.84
N ASN A 176 19.50 -1.87 -16.10
CA ASN A 176 20.61 -2.63 -15.52
C ASN A 176 20.53 -4.14 -15.83
N GLY A 177 19.64 -4.56 -16.73
CA GLY A 177 19.40 -5.97 -17.08
C GLY A 177 18.41 -6.70 -16.17
N GLU A 178 17.95 -6.05 -15.10
CA GLU A 178 16.86 -6.47 -14.24
C GLU A 178 15.61 -5.62 -14.51
N ARG A 179 14.56 -5.77 -13.70
CA ARG A 179 13.32 -4.98 -13.82
C ARG A 179 13.01 -4.21 -12.55
N ALA A 180 12.44 -3.02 -12.71
CA ALA A 180 11.96 -2.17 -11.63
C ALA A 180 10.61 -2.71 -11.11
N HIS A 181 10.62 -3.30 -9.93
CA HIS A 181 9.42 -3.72 -9.23
C HIS A 181 9.04 -2.67 -8.18
N PHE A 182 8.08 -1.79 -8.51
CA PHE A 182 7.64 -0.73 -7.60
C PHE A 182 7.15 -1.30 -6.27
N THR A 183 7.72 -0.79 -5.18
CA THR A 183 7.36 -1.17 -3.80
C THR A 183 6.16 -0.36 -3.33
N TRP A 184 6.11 0.92 -3.71
CA TRP A 184 5.02 1.83 -3.38
C TRP A 184 4.97 3.05 -4.33
N ALA A 185 4.05 3.97 -4.05
CA ALA A 185 4.00 5.30 -4.65
C ALA A 185 3.52 6.31 -3.61
N THR A 186 4.18 7.47 -3.54
CA THR A 186 3.85 8.52 -2.57
C THR A 186 3.75 9.85 -3.31
N GLN A 187 2.69 10.60 -3.03
CA GLN A 187 2.61 11.98 -3.50
C GLN A 187 3.66 12.82 -2.78
N VAL A 188 4.47 13.54 -3.56
CA VAL A 188 5.45 14.52 -3.09
C VAL A 188 5.18 15.82 -3.83
N GLY A 189 4.59 16.80 -3.14
CA GLY A 189 4.10 18.01 -3.77
C GLY A 189 3.13 17.72 -4.92
N ASN A 190 3.52 18.07 -6.16
CA ASN A 190 2.74 17.86 -7.38
C ASN A 190 3.21 16.67 -8.22
N LYS A 191 4.09 15.81 -7.67
CA LYS A 191 4.65 14.64 -8.35
C LYS A 191 4.37 13.37 -7.57
N ILE A 192 4.65 12.23 -8.19
CA ILE A 192 4.62 10.92 -7.54
C ILE A 192 6.04 10.37 -7.46
N TYR A 193 6.46 9.98 -6.27
CA TYR A 193 7.73 9.32 -6.03
C TYR A 193 7.44 7.83 -5.83
N ALA A 194 7.94 7.00 -6.74
CA ALA A 194 7.69 5.57 -6.79
C ALA A 194 9.00 4.79 -6.56
N PRO A 195 9.32 4.41 -5.31
CA PRO A 195 10.45 3.54 -5.03
C PRO A 195 10.28 2.17 -5.69
N TYR A 196 11.39 1.53 -6.06
CA TYR A 196 11.35 0.18 -6.62
C TYR A 196 12.55 -0.68 -6.21
N MET A 197 12.29 -1.98 -6.14
CA MET A 197 13.32 -3.02 -6.11
C MET A 197 13.80 -3.29 -7.54
N SER A 198 15.10 -3.46 -7.73
CA SER A 198 15.59 -4.16 -8.93
C SER A 198 15.45 -5.65 -8.67
N ILE A 199 14.78 -6.37 -9.55
CA ILE A 199 14.57 -7.81 -9.42
C ILE A 199 14.91 -8.53 -10.72
N LYS A 200 15.40 -9.77 -10.66
CA LYS A 200 15.69 -10.58 -11.86
C LYS A 200 14.43 -10.89 -12.67
N GLY A 201 13.32 -11.17 -11.99
CA GLY A 201 12.04 -11.54 -12.62
C GLY A 201 12.07 -12.84 -13.43
N CYS A 202 13.01 -13.76 -13.15
CA CYS A 202 13.17 -15.03 -13.86
C CYS A 202 13.85 -16.11 -13.00
N CYS A 203 14.15 -17.25 -13.64
CA CYS A 203 15.27 -18.11 -13.25
C CYS A 203 15.18 -18.76 -11.85
N GLY A 204 13.95 -18.94 -11.33
CA GLY A 204 13.69 -19.53 -10.02
C GLY A 204 13.90 -18.59 -8.82
N ASP A 205 14.32 -17.35 -9.07
CA ASP A 205 14.63 -16.34 -8.04
C ASP A 205 14.12 -14.97 -8.52
N ALA A 206 12.80 -14.87 -8.68
CA ALA A 206 12.19 -13.71 -9.32
C ALA A 206 12.47 -12.40 -8.57
N PHE A 207 12.51 -12.43 -7.23
CA PHE A 207 12.73 -11.27 -6.37
C PHE A 207 14.19 -11.06 -5.98
N GLY A 208 15.07 -12.02 -6.23
CA GLY A 208 16.49 -11.80 -6.01
C GLY A 208 17.07 -10.79 -6.99
N THR A 209 18.23 -10.23 -6.63
CA THR A 209 18.88 -9.15 -7.37
C THR A 209 20.40 -9.27 -7.38
N ALA A 210 21.02 -8.79 -8.45
CA ALA A 210 22.46 -8.55 -8.56
C ALA A 210 22.87 -7.15 -8.05
N PHE A 211 21.91 -6.33 -7.62
CA PHE A 211 22.13 -4.94 -7.19
C PHE A 211 21.58 -4.70 -5.77
N PRO A 212 22.10 -5.43 -4.76
CA PRO A 212 21.53 -5.39 -3.42
C PRO A 212 21.78 -4.08 -2.68
N ASP A 213 22.85 -3.37 -3.01
CA ASP A 213 23.28 -2.12 -2.38
C ASP A 213 22.88 -0.90 -3.22
N SER A 214 21.58 -0.80 -3.56
CA SER A 214 21.07 0.27 -4.41
C SER A 214 19.64 0.67 -4.07
N SER A 215 19.42 1.97 -3.97
CA SER A 215 18.12 2.60 -3.80
C SER A 215 17.74 3.35 -5.05
N TRP A 216 16.53 3.11 -5.55
CA TRP A 216 15.99 3.84 -6.70
C TRP A 216 14.56 4.31 -6.46
N VAL A 217 14.28 5.52 -6.92
CA VAL A 217 12.95 6.11 -6.91
C VAL A 217 12.69 6.74 -8.27
N ALA A 218 11.64 6.29 -8.94
CA ALA A 218 11.14 6.96 -10.13
C ALA A 218 10.33 8.19 -9.73
N VAL A 219 10.65 9.34 -10.32
CA VAL A 219 9.89 10.59 -10.17
C VAL A 219 8.95 10.68 -11.38
N LEU A 220 7.66 10.65 -11.12
CA LEU A 220 6.60 10.70 -12.12
C LEU A 220 5.87 12.06 -12.07
N SER A 221 5.56 12.62 -13.23
CA SER A 221 4.63 13.75 -13.34
C SER A 221 3.24 13.35 -12.85
N TYR A 222 2.45 14.29 -12.33
CA TYR A 222 1.02 14.09 -12.07
C TYR A 222 0.23 15.27 -12.66
N PRO A 223 -0.88 15.02 -13.39
CA PRO A 223 -1.63 13.77 -13.49
C PRO A 223 -1.19 12.77 -14.59
N GLU A 224 -0.21 13.09 -15.42
CA GLU A 224 0.13 12.29 -16.61
C GLU A 224 0.87 10.98 -16.31
N LEU A 225 1.43 10.81 -15.11
CA LEU A 225 2.17 9.62 -14.68
C LEU A 225 3.39 9.25 -15.52
N LYS A 226 3.93 10.18 -16.31
CA LYS A 226 5.15 9.99 -17.10
C LYS A 226 6.38 10.01 -16.21
N VAL A 227 7.31 9.07 -16.45
CA VAL A 227 8.62 9.09 -15.81
C VAL A 227 9.39 10.31 -16.28
N GLU A 228 9.75 11.18 -15.35
CA GLU A 228 10.59 12.35 -15.61
C GLU A 228 12.06 12.02 -15.36
N LYS A 229 12.36 11.32 -14.26
CA LYS A 229 13.70 10.83 -13.93
C LYS A 229 13.68 9.68 -12.92
N VAL A 230 14.85 9.06 -12.73
CA VAL A 230 15.11 8.11 -11.65
C VAL A 230 16.24 8.67 -10.79
N ILE A 231 15.99 8.84 -9.50
CA ILE A 231 16.99 9.27 -8.53
C ILE A 231 17.58 8.05 -7.84
N ARG A 232 18.88 8.09 -7.52
CA ARG A 232 19.64 6.92 -7.08
C ARG A 232 20.49 7.22 -5.84
N ASP A 233 20.63 6.24 -4.97
CA ASP A 233 21.58 6.23 -3.86
C ASP A 233 22.15 4.80 -3.69
N ASN A 234 23.27 4.66 -3.00
CA ASN A 234 23.95 3.40 -2.77
C ASN A 234 24.44 3.25 -1.32
N ARG A 235 23.96 4.08 -0.39
CA ARG A 235 24.22 3.98 1.06
C ARG A 235 23.24 3.04 1.76
N THR A 236 22.18 2.62 1.06
CA THR A 236 21.12 1.70 1.52
C THR A 236 20.81 0.62 0.47
N SER A 237 19.92 -0.31 0.79
CA SER A 237 19.29 -1.21 -0.18
C SER A 237 18.03 -0.57 -0.80
N TYR A 238 17.15 -1.33 -1.45
CA TYR A 238 15.91 -0.79 -2.00
C TYR A 238 15.03 -0.13 -0.92
N ILE A 239 14.18 0.81 -1.32
CA ILE A 239 13.29 1.55 -0.43
C ILE A 239 11.93 0.86 -0.34
N GLY A 240 11.42 0.67 0.88
CA GLY A 240 10.22 -0.13 1.14
C GLY A 240 10.45 -1.61 0.85
N ASP A 241 9.38 -2.34 0.56
CA ASP A 241 9.42 -3.76 0.18
C ASP A 241 8.14 -4.10 -0.61
N TYR A 242 7.98 -5.36 -1.02
CA TYR A 242 6.77 -5.88 -1.64
C TYR A 242 5.51 -5.53 -0.82
N PHE A 243 4.65 -4.65 -1.38
CA PHE A 243 3.43 -4.11 -0.75
C PHE A 243 3.68 -3.15 0.43
N LEU A 244 4.90 -2.65 0.63
CA LEU A 244 5.25 -1.87 1.81
C LEU A 244 5.68 -0.45 1.44
N ASN A 245 4.95 0.53 1.98
CA ASN A 245 5.29 1.93 1.81
C ASN A 245 6.61 2.26 2.50
N GLY A 246 7.65 2.54 1.71
CA GLY A 246 8.97 2.96 2.17
C GLY A 246 9.21 4.46 2.21
N LEU A 247 8.26 5.32 1.81
CA LEU A 247 8.49 6.75 1.58
C LEU A 247 7.32 7.63 2.07
N VAL A 248 7.62 8.71 2.79
CA VAL A 248 6.63 9.65 3.35
C VAL A 248 7.07 11.09 3.10
N GLU A 249 6.13 11.93 2.64
CA GLU A 249 6.24 13.40 2.72
C GLU A 249 5.63 13.86 4.04
N THR A 250 6.37 14.65 4.81
CA THR A 250 5.94 15.21 6.10
C THR A 250 5.13 16.48 5.91
N GLU A 251 4.48 16.97 6.97
CA GLU A 251 3.74 18.25 6.92
C GLU A 251 4.60 19.46 6.53
N LEU A 252 5.91 19.37 6.75
CA LEU A 252 6.89 20.40 6.37
C LEU A 252 7.44 20.21 4.95
N GLY A 253 6.97 19.19 4.22
CA GLY A 253 7.42 18.88 2.86
C GLY A 253 8.80 18.21 2.80
N GLU A 254 9.31 17.71 3.94
CA GLU A 254 10.49 16.85 3.96
C GLU A 254 10.10 15.45 3.50
N VAL A 255 10.98 14.79 2.77
CA VAL A 255 10.72 13.45 2.24
C VAL A 255 11.68 12.46 2.85
N TYR A 256 11.18 11.56 3.67
CA TYR A 256 11.97 10.49 4.26
C TYR A 256 11.67 9.17 3.57
N ALA A 257 12.68 8.31 3.50
CA ALA A 257 12.56 6.98 2.94
C ALA A 257 13.34 5.98 3.79
N PHE A 258 12.80 4.78 4.04
CA PHE A 258 13.53 3.72 4.72
C PHE A 258 13.84 2.55 3.79
N SER A 259 14.99 1.92 4.05
CA SER A 259 15.41 0.65 3.47
C SER A 259 15.38 -0.42 4.55
N PRO A 260 14.71 -1.56 4.34
CA PRO A 260 14.79 -2.70 5.26
C PRO A 260 16.15 -3.41 5.21
N ALA A 261 16.96 -3.15 4.18
CA ALA A 261 18.18 -3.90 3.88
C ALA A 261 17.90 -5.41 3.79
N ALA A 262 16.97 -5.78 2.92
CA ALA A 262 16.48 -7.15 2.75
C ALA A 262 16.70 -7.71 1.33
N ALA A 263 17.68 -7.18 0.57
CA ALA A 263 17.98 -7.67 -0.78
C ALA A 263 18.63 -9.05 -0.76
N THR A 264 18.02 -9.97 -1.49
CA THR A 264 18.47 -11.36 -1.58
C THR A 264 18.98 -11.72 -2.97
N ASN A 265 19.76 -12.79 -3.05
CA ASN A 265 20.15 -13.45 -4.28
C ASN A 265 20.21 -14.95 -4.00
N ASN A 266 19.46 -15.76 -4.75
CA ASN A 266 19.25 -17.18 -4.48
C ASN A 266 18.76 -17.44 -3.04
N SER A 267 17.80 -16.64 -2.59
CA SER A 267 17.23 -16.69 -1.23
C SER A 267 18.22 -16.45 -0.09
N GLN A 268 19.40 -15.90 -0.37
CA GLN A 268 20.38 -15.48 0.64
C GLN A 268 20.42 -13.96 0.70
N LEU A 269 20.46 -13.38 1.91
CA LEU A 269 20.67 -11.95 2.08
C LEU A 269 22.04 -11.55 1.52
N THR A 270 22.09 -10.51 0.68
CA THR A 270 23.32 -10.11 -0.05
C THR A 270 23.67 -8.64 0.04
N THR A 271 22.78 -7.80 0.57
CA THR A 271 23.11 -6.40 0.87
C THR A 271 24.19 -6.33 1.93
N THR A 272 25.12 -5.40 1.76
CA THR A 272 26.13 -5.02 2.75
C THR A 272 25.80 -3.68 3.41
N ASN A 273 24.85 -2.95 2.84
CA ASN A 273 24.33 -1.72 3.40
C ASN A 273 23.32 -1.97 4.53
N PRO A 274 23.25 -1.06 5.52
CA PRO A 274 22.41 -1.25 6.68
C PRO A 274 20.94 -0.91 6.44
N SER A 275 20.08 -1.40 7.33
CA SER A 275 18.70 -0.92 7.48
C SER A 275 18.73 0.51 8.03
N ALA A 276 18.29 1.47 7.20
CA ALA A 276 18.49 2.88 7.47
C ALA A 276 17.34 3.74 6.91
N ILE A 277 17.25 4.96 7.44
CA ILE A 277 16.39 6.02 6.94
C ILE A 277 17.26 7.07 6.24
N VAL A 278 16.88 7.43 5.02
CA VAL A 278 17.49 8.48 4.20
C VAL A 278 16.47 9.58 3.93
N ARG A 279 16.95 10.73 3.44
CA ARG A 279 16.10 11.87 3.08
C ARG A 279 16.27 12.17 1.59
N ILE A 280 15.18 12.58 0.95
CA ILE A 280 15.19 13.08 -0.42
C ILE A 280 14.91 14.58 -0.36
N ASN A 281 15.80 15.37 -0.95
CA ASN A 281 15.63 16.82 -1.03
C ASN A 281 14.60 17.13 -2.12
N ARG A 282 13.49 17.74 -1.73
CA ARG A 282 12.39 18.07 -2.65
C ARG A 282 12.76 19.15 -3.67
N THR A 283 13.67 20.06 -3.34
CA THR A 283 14.08 21.16 -4.24
C THR A 283 15.00 20.66 -5.35
N THR A 284 15.97 19.82 -5.02
CA THR A 284 16.88 19.24 -6.02
C THR A 284 16.32 17.98 -6.66
N GLU A 285 15.30 17.38 -6.03
CA GLU A 285 14.78 16.06 -6.34
C GLU A 285 15.91 15.02 -6.36
N GLU A 286 16.77 15.01 -5.34
CA GLU A 286 17.88 14.06 -5.23
C GLU A 286 17.98 13.57 -3.79
N PHE A 287 18.59 12.40 -3.57
CA PHE A 287 18.90 11.95 -2.22
C PHE A 287 19.83 12.94 -1.52
N ASP A 288 19.45 13.36 -0.32
CA ASP A 288 20.25 14.25 0.50
C ASP A 288 21.45 13.49 1.07
N GLN A 289 22.63 13.82 0.56
CA GLN A 289 23.88 13.18 0.96
C GLN A 289 24.32 13.56 2.39
N ASN A 290 23.76 14.62 2.97
CA ASN A 290 24.07 15.05 4.35
C ASN A 290 23.18 14.37 5.39
N TYR A 291 22.12 13.70 4.97
CA TYR A 291 21.22 12.98 5.86
C TYR A 291 21.39 11.47 5.70
N PHE A 292 21.56 10.80 6.84
CA PHE A 292 21.61 9.34 6.97
C PHE A 292 21.31 9.01 8.42
N PHE A 293 20.38 8.09 8.67
CA PHE A 293 20.06 7.58 9.99
C PHE A 293 20.15 6.05 9.99
N ASN A 294 21.25 5.54 10.53
CA ASN A 294 21.53 4.11 10.61
C ASN A 294 20.72 3.46 11.74
N VAL A 295 19.53 2.98 11.41
CA VAL A 295 18.61 2.37 12.40
C VAL A 295 19.15 1.02 12.87
N GLU A 296 19.77 0.26 11.99
CA GLU A 296 20.41 -1.02 12.32
C GLU A 296 21.46 -0.84 13.42
N GLU A 297 22.33 0.17 13.30
CA GLU A 297 23.36 0.46 14.31
C GLU A 297 22.76 0.87 15.66
N VAL A 298 21.85 1.86 15.69
CA VAL A 298 21.29 2.37 16.96
C VAL A 298 20.36 1.39 17.66
N SER A 299 19.81 0.42 16.92
CA SER A 299 18.96 -0.64 17.48
C SER A 299 19.76 -1.86 17.94
N GLY A 300 21.05 -1.96 17.62
CA GLY A 300 21.87 -3.13 17.94
C GLY A 300 21.70 -4.29 16.95
N GLY A 301 21.52 -3.99 15.67
CA GLY A 301 21.46 -4.94 14.55
C GLY A 301 20.05 -5.21 14.03
N TYR A 302 19.01 -4.48 14.45
CA TYR A 302 17.64 -4.81 14.06
C TYR A 302 17.23 -4.12 12.75
N HIS A 303 16.58 -4.89 11.87
CA HIS A 303 16.10 -4.39 10.59
C HIS A 303 14.66 -3.87 10.70
N ILE A 304 14.37 -2.78 9.98
CA ILE A 304 13.02 -2.23 9.86
C ILE A 304 12.19 -3.17 8.96
N ALA A 305 11.09 -3.69 9.47
CA ALA A 305 10.12 -4.50 8.73
C ALA A 305 8.93 -3.68 8.20
N ALA A 306 8.61 -2.55 8.86
CA ALA A 306 7.63 -1.57 8.43
C ALA A 306 7.79 -0.28 9.26
N TRP A 307 7.09 0.78 8.86
CA TRP A 307 6.96 1.99 9.65
C TRP A 307 5.54 2.54 9.62
N THR A 308 5.20 3.37 10.59
CA THR A 308 3.92 4.09 10.66
C THR A 308 4.21 5.52 11.06
N TYR A 309 3.90 6.47 10.18
CA TYR A 309 4.19 7.88 10.39
C TYR A 309 3.17 8.52 11.32
N LEU A 310 3.65 9.14 12.40
CA LEU A 310 2.79 9.74 13.43
C LEU A 310 2.51 11.22 13.21
N GLY A 311 3.22 11.89 12.29
CA GLY A 311 3.32 13.35 12.25
C GLY A 311 4.54 13.86 13.03
N GLU A 312 4.89 15.14 12.86
CA GLU A 312 6.00 15.80 13.56
C GLU A 312 7.34 15.05 13.45
N ASN A 313 7.65 14.54 12.26
CA ASN A 313 8.86 13.75 11.99
C ASN A 313 9.04 12.49 12.88
N LYS A 314 7.97 11.99 13.51
CA LYS A 314 8.01 10.79 14.35
C LYS A 314 7.38 9.60 13.65
N PHE A 315 7.98 8.43 13.88
CA PHE A 315 7.54 7.17 13.31
C PHE A 315 7.51 6.11 14.40
N ILE A 316 6.51 5.22 14.34
CA ILE A 316 6.61 3.90 14.94
C ILE A 316 7.35 3.03 13.92
N LEU A 317 8.49 2.49 14.33
CA LEU A 317 9.20 1.45 13.59
C LEU A 317 8.70 0.09 14.06
N THR A 318 8.34 -0.76 13.12
CA THR A 318 8.13 -2.19 13.34
C THR A 318 9.39 -2.90 12.86
N LEU A 319 10.07 -3.61 13.74
CA LEU A 319 11.35 -4.28 13.47
C LEU A 319 11.18 -5.79 13.53
N TYR A 320 12.01 -6.53 12.79
CA TYR A 320 12.15 -7.97 12.97
C TYR A 320 12.58 -8.29 14.40
N ALA A 321 12.22 -9.46 14.93
CA ALA A 321 12.46 -9.77 16.34
C ALA A 321 13.91 -10.17 16.66
N GLU A 322 14.68 -10.55 15.66
CA GLU A 322 16.07 -11.01 15.79
C GLU A 322 17.03 -10.04 15.11
N PRO A 323 18.19 -9.73 15.73
CA PRO A 323 19.21 -8.91 15.10
C PRO A 323 19.83 -9.61 13.88
N ASN A 324 20.19 -8.82 12.87
CA ASN A 324 20.75 -9.23 11.57
C ASN A 324 19.83 -10.19 10.79
N SER A 325 18.53 -10.14 11.05
CA SER A 325 17.51 -10.94 10.38
C SER A 325 16.46 -10.04 9.74
N THR A 326 15.99 -10.46 8.57
CA THR A 326 14.89 -9.84 7.83
C THR A 326 13.73 -10.83 7.64
N ASP A 327 13.61 -11.83 8.52
CA ASP A 327 12.60 -12.89 8.44
C ASP A 327 11.93 -13.17 9.79
N GLY A 328 10.82 -13.91 9.76
CA GLY A 328 10.00 -14.29 10.89
C GLY A 328 8.72 -13.45 11.01
N GLN A 329 7.82 -13.87 11.90
CA GLN A 329 6.55 -13.17 12.18
C GLN A 329 6.61 -12.29 13.43
N ALA A 330 7.41 -12.67 14.43
CA ALA A 330 7.58 -11.90 15.65
C ALA A 330 8.15 -10.50 15.34
N ARG A 331 7.69 -9.49 16.06
CA ARG A 331 8.08 -8.08 15.85
C ARG A 331 8.46 -7.40 17.15
N LYS A 332 9.37 -6.45 17.06
CA LYS A 332 9.64 -5.44 18.08
C LYS A 332 9.27 -4.07 17.55
N PHE A 333 9.13 -3.10 18.45
CA PHE A 333 8.70 -1.77 18.08
C PHE A 333 9.59 -0.70 18.70
N ALA A 334 9.79 0.39 17.97
CA ALA A 334 10.54 1.55 18.46
C ALA A 334 9.87 2.84 17.98
N ILE A 335 10.13 3.93 18.68
CA ILE A 335 9.83 5.28 18.22
C ILE A 335 11.11 5.85 17.62
N ALA A 336 11.00 6.39 16.40
CA ALA A 336 12.07 7.12 15.74
C ALA A 336 11.64 8.56 15.47
N ASP A 337 12.50 9.52 15.81
CA ASP A 337 12.38 10.90 15.34
C ASP A 337 13.43 11.09 14.25
N VAL A 338 12.97 11.24 13.01
CA VAL A 338 13.87 11.31 11.86
C VAL A 338 14.56 12.67 11.76
N SER A 339 13.99 13.73 12.32
CA SER A 339 14.64 15.04 12.33
C SER A 339 15.83 15.07 13.29
N ASN A 340 15.66 14.45 14.46
CA ASN A 340 16.68 14.37 15.51
C ASN A 340 17.55 13.12 15.43
N LYS A 341 17.26 12.20 14.51
CA LYS A 341 17.89 10.86 14.39
C LYS A 341 17.89 10.11 15.72
N SER A 342 16.79 10.20 16.47
CA SER A 342 16.65 9.54 17.76
C SER A 342 15.88 8.23 17.63
N PHE A 343 16.18 7.28 18.51
CA PHE A 343 15.57 5.95 18.55
C PHE A 343 15.27 5.57 19.99
N LYS A 344 14.07 5.03 20.26
CA LYS A 344 13.67 4.54 21.58
C LYS A 344 12.81 3.30 21.47
N TRP A 345 13.24 2.20 22.08
CA TRP A 345 12.43 0.98 22.15
C TRP A 345 11.09 1.23 22.82
N VAL A 346 10.03 0.66 22.25
CA VAL A 346 8.68 0.68 22.82
C VAL A 346 8.55 -0.45 23.84
N THR A 347 7.96 -0.13 24.99
CA THR A 347 7.59 -1.12 26.02
C THR A 347 6.08 -1.34 26.06
N GLY A 348 5.61 -2.47 26.60
CA GLY A 348 4.18 -2.77 26.72
C GLY A 348 3.53 -3.47 25.52
N THR A 349 4.33 -3.84 24.51
CA THR A 349 3.91 -4.78 23.46
C THR A 349 4.04 -6.23 23.94
N PRO A 350 3.21 -7.16 23.44
CA PRO A 350 3.24 -8.56 23.84
C PRO A 350 4.48 -9.28 23.27
N GLU A 351 4.88 -10.39 23.90
CA GLU A 351 6.03 -11.19 23.48
C GLU A 351 5.66 -12.27 22.45
N ASP A 352 4.44 -12.79 22.49
CA ASP A 352 3.95 -13.93 21.69
C ASP A 352 3.17 -13.51 20.44
N ILE A 353 3.69 -12.50 19.73
CA ILE A 353 3.11 -11.95 18.50
C ILE A 353 3.14 -12.99 17.37
N THR A 354 1.98 -13.22 16.75
CA THR A 354 1.83 -14.08 15.56
C THR A 354 1.50 -13.29 14.29
N SER A 355 0.93 -12.09 14.43
CA SER A 355 0.65 -11.19 13.31
C SER A 355 0.67 -9.73 13.75
N VAL A 356 1.10 -8.84 12.85
CA VAL A 356 1.07 -7.38 13.00
C VAL A 356 0.52 -6.80 11.72
N THR A 357 -0.42 -5.86 11.82
CA THR A 357 -0.85 -5.03 10.70
C THR A 357 0.32 -4.11 10.31
N THR A 358 0.99 -4.41 9.19
CA THR A 358 2.16 -3.65 8.70
C THR A 358 1.78 -2.55 7.70
N ILE A 359 0.61 -2.69 7.08
CA ILE A 359 0.04 -1.75 6.13
C ILE A 359 -1.38 -1.41 6.58
N ASN A 360 -1.80 -0.15 6.43
CA ASN A 360 -3.14 0.33 6.81
C ASN A 360 -3.41 0.42 8.32
N ASN A 361 -2.41 0.86 9.08
CA ASN A 361 -2.60 1.31 10.46
C ASN A 361 -3.31 2.67 10.50
N PHE A 362 -3.94 3.00 11.64
CA PHE A 362 -4.55 4.31 11.84
C PHE A 362 -3.64 5.23 12.66
N VAL A 363 -3.51 6.47 12.19
CA VAL A 363 -2.81 7.56 12.88
C VAL A 363 -3.66 8.84 12.80
N PRO A 364 -3.82 9.59 13.90
CA PRO A 364 -4.44 10.91 13.89
C PRO A 364 -3.50 12.01 13.35
N LEU A 365 -2.22 11.67 13.11
CA LEU A 365 -1.16 12.60 12.69
C LEU A 365 -0.85 13.71 13.73
N ASP A 366 -0.96 13.40 15.02
CA ASP A 366 -0.71 14.33 16.14
C ASP A 366 0.74 14.26 16.68
N GLY A 367 1.61 13.47 16.06
CA GLY A 367 2.99 13.22 16.52
C GLY A 367 3.09 12.34 17.77
N ILE A 368 1.98 11.82 18.29
CA ILE A 368 1.92 11.13 19.59
C ILE A 368 1.34 9.73 19.46
N ARG A 369 0.12 9.60 18.92
CA ARG A 369 -0.64 8.33 18.97
C ARG A 369 -0.58 7.57 17.66
N GLY A 370 -0.41 6.25 17.74
CA GLY A 370 -0.61 5.34 16.62
C GLY A 370 -1.39 4.10 17.03
N TYR A 371 -2.18 3.57 16.11
CA TYR A 371 -3.07 2.44 16.35
C TYR A 371 -2.73 1.30 15.39
N ILE A 372 -2.18 0.21 15.94
CA ILE A 372 -1.67 -0.92 15.17
C ILE A 372 -2.40 -2.20 15.60
N GLY A 373 -2.89 -2.98 14.64
CA GLY A 373 -3.44 -4.30 14.92
C GLY A 373 -2.33 -5.29 15.26
N ILE A 374 -2.43 -5.96 16.42
CA ILE A 374 -1.50 -7.01 16.83
C ILE A 374 -2.31 -8.22 17.28
N THR A 375 -1.96 -9.39 16.75
CA THR A 375 -2.52 -10.68 17.16
C THR A 375 -1.46 -11.48 17.91
N THR A 376 -1.85 -12.01 19.07
CA THR A 376 -1.01 -12.89 19.88
C THR A 376 -1.55 -14.31 19.90
N ALA A 377 -0.67 -15.27 20.17
CA ALA A 377 -1.06 -16.66 20.35
C ALA A 377 -1.98 -16.86 21.57
N SER A 378 -1.74 -16.12 22.65
CA SER A 378 -2.41 -16.29 23.95
C SER A 378 -3.74 -15.56 24.08
N GLU A 379 -3.91 -14.39 23.44
CA GLU A 379 -5.04 -13.49 23.73
C GLU A 379 -5.85 -13.07 22.50
N GLY A 380 -5.37 -13.40 21.30
CA GLY A 380 -6.02 -13.04 20.05
C GLY A 380 -5.69 -11.61 19.60
N SER A 381 -6.61 -10.99 18.87
CA SER A 381 -6.36 -9.71 18.19
C SER A 381 -6.82 -8.50 18.99
N PHE A 382 -5.94 -7.51 19.08
CA PHE A 382 -6.24 -6.20 19.67
C PHE A 382 -5.70 -5.07 18.79
N VAL A 383 -6.37 -3.94 18.85
CA VAL A 383 -5.77 -2.66 18.45
C VAL A 383 -4.87 -2.20 19.59
N TYR A 384 -3.58 -2.08 19.35
CA TYR A 384 -2.62 -1.51 20.30
C TYR A 384 -2.47 -0.02 20.09
N VAL A 385 -2.47 0.72 21.20
CA VAL A 385 -2.33 2.18 21.25
C VAL A 385 -0.91 2.50 21.64
N PHE A 386 -0.15 3.04 20.69
CA PHE A 386 1.21 3.51 20.87
C PHE A 386 1.22 4.97 21.29
N ASP A 387 2.16 5.33 22.18
CA ASP A 387 2.46 6.70 22.59
C ASP A 387 3.94 6.99 22.32
N ALA A 388 4.20 7.95 21.44
CA ALA A 388 5.56 8.28 21.01
C ALA A 388 6.38 9.01 22.07
N ASN A 389 5.75 9.82 22.92
CA ASN A 389 6.44 10.58 23.96
C ASN A 389 6.94 9.61 25.05
N LEU A 390 6.09 8.67 25.42
CA LEU A 390 6.41 7.66 26.43
C LEU A 390 7.25 6.52 25.85
N ALA A 391 7.17 6.27 24.54
CA ALA A 391 7.61 5.03 23.90
C ALA A 391 7.01 3.80 24.60
N THR A 392 5.69 3.82 24.72
CA THR A 392 4.91 2.73 25.30
C THR A 392 3.80 2.33 24.35
N ALA A 393 3.36 1.09 24.43
CA ALA A 393 2.12 0.60 23.85
C ALA A 393 1.24 0.00 24.95
N LYS A 394 -0.07 0.13 24.79
CA LYS A 394 -1.06 -0.55 25.63
C LYS A 394 -2.12 -1.22 24.75
N LYS A 395 -2.75 -2.26 25.27
CA LYS A 395 -3.94 -2.84 24.62
C LYS A 395 -5.06 -1.81 24.59
N GLY A 396 -5.74 -1.77 23.45
CA GLY A 396 -6.97 -1.03 23.25
C GLY A 396 -8.13 -1.98 22.95
N LEU A 397 -8.88 -1.67 21.89
CA LEU A 397 -10.04 -2.42 21.43
C LEU A 397 -9.69 -3.88 21.12
N LYS A 398 -10.44 -4.82 21.69
CA LYS A 398 -10.36 -6.24 21.32
C LYS A 398 -11.17 -6.53 20.05
N VAL A 399 -10.61 -7.33 19.15
CA VAL A 399 -11.30 -7.84 17.96
C VAL A 399 -11.41 -9.36 18.05
N GLU A 400 -12.60 -9.84 18.37
CA GLU A 400 -12.88 -11.27 18.48
C GLU A 400 -13.23 -11.91 17.14
N GLY A 401 -12.77 -13.14 16.96
CA GLY A 401 -13.11 -13.96 15.80
C GLY A 401 -12.34 -13.62 14.53
N GLY A 402 -11.30 -12.78 14.58
CA GLY A 402 -10.48 -12.47 13.41
C GLY A 402 -9.10 -11.86 13.69
N THR A 403 -8.25 -11.85 12.67
CA THR A 403 -6.94 -11.15 12.62
C THR A 403 -7.13 -9.78 11.98
N ILE A 404 -6.67 -8.71 12.62
CA ILE A 404 -6.85 -7.34 12.11
C ILE A 404 -5.97 -7.12 10.87
N THR A 405 -6.56 -6.63 9.78
CA THR A 405 -5.85 -6.37 8.51
C THR A 405 -5.75 -4.88 8.16
N ALA A 406 -6.62 -4.03 8.69
CA ALA A 406 -6.58 -2.59 8.51
C ALA A 406 -7.43 -1.86 9.57
N ILE A 407 -7.08 -0.60 9.82
CA ILE A 407 -7.81 0.32 10.69
C ILE A 407 -7.90 1.66 9.96
N HIS A 408 -9.12 2.12 9.69
CA HIS A 408 -9.38 3.40 9.03
C HIS A 408 -10.41 4.21 9.78
N LYS A 409 -10.41 5.53 9.58
CA LYS A 409 -11.40 6.45 10.16
C LYS A 409 -12.23 7.08 9.05
N LEU A 410 -13.54 7.11 9.26
CA LEU A 410 -14.50 7.83 8.42
C LEU A 410 -15.30 8.82 9.28
N ASN A 411 -15.59 9.98 8.70
CA ASN A 411 -16.42 11.02 9.31
C ASN A 411 -17.84 10.97 8.73
N TYR A 412 -18.83 11.35 9.53
CA TYR A 412 -20.23 11.41 9.13
C TYR A 412 -21.00 12.54 9.81
#